data_AF-A0A9E5G6P2-F1
#
_entry.id   AF-A0A9E5G6P2-F1
#
_cell.length_a   1.000
_cell.length_b   1.000
_cell.length_c   1.000
_cell.angle_alpha   90.00
_cell.angle_beta   90.00
_cell.angle_gamma   90.00
#
_symmetry.space_group_name_H-M   'P 1'
#
loop_
_entity.id
_entity.type
_entity.pdbx_description
1 polymer ?
#
loop_
_entity_poly.entity_id
_entity_poly.type
_entity_poly.pdbx_seq_one_letter_code
_entity_poly.pdbx_strand_id
1 'polypeptide(L)'
;KKLPNDTVILTAGCAKYRYNKLGLGDIGGIPRVLDAGQCNDSYSLVLIALKLKEIFELEDVNDLPIAFNIAWYEQKAVIVLLALLYLGVKNIHLGPTLPGFLSPNVAKVLVEKFGIAGIGQVDDDIKLFMGE
;
A
#
# COMPACT_ATOMS: atom_id res chain seq x y z
N LYS A 1 -3.44 7.15 -12.63
CA LYS A 1 -4.38 7.93 -13.49
C LYS A 1 -5.78 7.33 -13.53
N LYS A 2 -5.93 6.00 -13.58
CA LYS A 2 -7.24 5.34 -13.74
C LYS A 2 -8.04 5.12 -12.45
N LEU A 3 -7.46 5.38 -11.27
CA LEU A 3 -8.18 5.24 -10.01
C LEU A 3 -9.42 6.16 -9.95
N PRO A 4 -10.57 5.67 -9.46
CA PRO A 4 -11.79 6.46 -9.30
C PRO A 4 -11.58 7.79 -8.56
N ASN A 5 -12.34 8.82 -8.92
CA ASN A 5 -12.07 10.19 -8.44
C ASN A 5 -12.37 10.42 -6.95
N ASP A 6 -13.04 9.47 -6.30
CA ASP A 6 -13.32 9.40 -4.87
C ASP A 6 -12.23 8.65 -4.07
N THR A 7 -11.12 8.27 -4.70
CA THR A 7 -9.97 7.65 -4.04
C THR A 7 -8.83 8.64 -3.75
N VAL A 8 -8.14 8.44 -2.63
CA VAL A 8 -6.93 9.17 -2.22
C VAL A 8 -5.73 8.23 -2.22
N ILE A 9 -4.62 8.69 -2.80
CA ILE A 9 -3.32 7.99 -2.77
C ILE A 9 -2.53 8.48 -1.56
N LEU A 10 -2.19 7.56 -0.65
CA LEU A 10 -1.22 7.80 0.42
C LEU A 10 0.17 7.36 -0.06
N THR A 11 1.18 8.22 0.05
CA THR A 11 2.53 7.91 -0.46
C THR A 11 3.64 8.34 0.47
N ALA A 12 4.75 7.61 0.42
CA ALA A 12 6.01 7.91 1.06
C ALA A 12 7.16 7.32 0.21
N GLY A 13 8.30 8.00 0.15
CA GLY A 13 9.45 7.55 -0.63
C GLY A 13 9.36 7.80 -2.14
N CYS A 14 10.37 7.39 -2.90
CA CYS A 14 10.54 7.81 -4.30
C CYS A 14 9.51 7.22 -5.28
N ALA A 15 8.71 6.22 -4.87
CA ALA A 15 7.59 5.70 -5.66
C ALA A 15 6.61 6.82 -6.09
N LYS A 16 6.50 7.88 -5.28
CA LYS A 16 5.67 9.07 -5.56
C LYS A 16 5.91 9.70 -6.92
N TYR A 17 7.13 9.62 -7.46
CA TYR A 17 7.48 10.28 -8.73
C TYR A 17 6.77 9.68 -9.94
N ARG A 18 6.13 8.50 -9.79
CA ARG A 18 5.26 7.93 -10.82
C ARG A 18 3.94 8.68 -10.99
N TYR A 19 3.48 9.43 -9.98
CA TYR A 19 2.15 10.03 -9.99
C TYR A 19 2.00 11.43 -9.37
N ASN A 20 2.98 11.94 -8.61
CA ASN A 20 2.87 13.21 -7.89
C ASN A 20 2.80 14.46 -8.79
N LYS A 21 3.10 14.35 -10.09
CA LYS A 21 3.02 15.45 -11.07
C LYS A 21 1.82 15.35 -12.01
N LEU A 22 0.84 14.51 -11.70
CA LEU A 22 -0.27 14.22 -12.62
C LEU A 22 -1.49 15.14 -12.48
N GLY A 23 -1.53 16.02 -11.48
CA GLY A 23 -2.66 16.94 -11.26
C GLY A 23 -3.97 16.20 -11.01
N LEU A 24 -4.00 15.27 -10.05
CA LEU A 24 -5.16 14.40 -9.81
C LEU A 24 -6.36 15.09 -9.12
N GLY A 25 -6.22 16.36 -8.72
CA GLY A 25 -7.25 17.13 -8.02
C GLY A 25 -7.33 16.85 -6.51
N ASP A 26 -8.46 17.20 -5.92
CA ASP A 26 -8.79 17.04 -4.51
C ASP A 26 -10.22 16.48 -4.34
N ILE A 27 -10.53 16.02 -3.12
CA ILE A 27 -11.87 15.61 -2.68
C ILE A 27 -12.21 16.48 -1.48
N GLY A 28 -13.14 17.42 -1.66
CA GLY A 28 -13.56 18.34 -0.59
C GLY A 28 -12.41 19.17 -0.01
N GLY A 29 -11.43 19.56 -0.83
CA GLY A 29 -10.23 20.28 -0.41
C GLY A 29 -9.07 19.39 0.04
N ILE A 30 -9.25 18.07 0.16
CA ILE A 30 -8.19 17.12 0.51
C ILE A 30 -7.49 16.64 -0.78
N PRO A 31 -6.19 16.91 -1.00
CA PRO A 31 -5.49 16.48 -2.21
C PRO A 31 -5.58 14.97 -2.42
N ARG A 32 -5.82 14.53 -3.66
CA ARG A 32 -5.87 13.09 -4.00
C ARG A 32 -4.53 12.36 -3.95
N VAL A 33 -3.43 13.09 -3.71
CA VAL A 33 -2.12 12.52 -3.40
C VAL A 33 -1.64 13.17 -2.11
N LEU A 34 -1.61 12.39 -1.02
CA LEU A 34 -1.10 12.81 0.28
C LEU A 34 0.29 12.20 0.46
N ASP A 35 1.30 13.07 0.40
CA ASP A 35 2.70 12.70 0.51
C ASP A 35 3.21 12.89 1.93
N ALA A 36 3.51 11.79 2.61
CA ALA A 36 4.03 11.79 3.97
C ALA A 36 5.54 12.07 4.05
N GLY A 37 6.29 11.99 2.94
CA GLY A 37 7.72 12.28 2.91
C GLY A 37 8.60 11.18 2.30
N GLN A 38 9.76 10.92 2.91
CA GLN A 38 10.73 9.90 2.52
C GLN A 38 10.24 8.48 2.82
N CYS A 39 10.99 7.45 2.43
CA CYS A 39 10.58 6.05 2.64
C CYS A 39 10.38 5.70 4.13
N ASN A 40 11.15 6.32 5.03
CA ASN A 40 10.99 6.19 6.48
C ASN A 40 9.68 6.81 6.99
N ASP A 41 9.08 7.76 6.29
CA ASP A 41 7.80 8.37 6.65
C ASP A 41 6.60 7.46 6.34
N SER A 42 6.85 6.23 5.84
CA SER A 42 5.86 5.14 5.88
C SER A 42 5.38 4.87 7.31
N TYR A 43 6.19 5.22 8.32
CA TYR A 43 5.77 5.25 9.72
C TYR A 43 4.55 6.14 9.95
N SER A 44 4.51 7.33 9.36
CA SER A 44 3.37 8.24 9.47
C SER A 44 2.11 7.63 8.85
N LEU A 45 2.23 6.91 7.74
CA LEU A 45 1.10 6.23 7.09
C LEU A 45 0.53 5.12 7.97
N VAL A 46 1.41 4.37 8.66
CA VAL A 46 1.00 3.37 9.66
C VAL A 46 0.25 4.03 10.81
N LEU A 47 0.76 5.13 11.37
CA LEU A 47 0.08 5.85 12.45
C LEU A 47 -1.30 6.36 12.03
N ILE A 48 -1.43 6.85 10.79
CA ILE A 48 -2.72 7.25 10.22
C ILE A 48 -3.67 6.04 10.17
N ALA A 49 -3.23 4.90 9.63
CA ALA A 49 -4.06 3.70 9.56
C ALA A 49 -4.49 3.22 10.97
N LEU A 50 -3.57 3.16 11.94
CA LEU A 50 -3.89 2.78 13.31
C LEU A 50 -4.87 3.77 13.97
N LYS A 51 -4.74 5.08 13.68
CA LYS A 51 -5.67 6.08 14.20
C LYS A 51 -7.06 5.96 13.57
N LEU A 52 -7.13 5.66 12.28
CA LEU A 52 -8.41 5.40 11.60
C LEU A 52 -9.08 4.14 12.17
N LYS A 53 -8.31 3.06 12.38
CA LYS A 53 -8.79 1.84 13.03
C LYS A 53 -9.42 2.15 14.39
N GLU A 54 -8.74 2.95 15.21
CA GLU A 54 -9.23 3.40 16.52
C GLU A 54 -10.54 4.20 16.40
N ILE A 55 -10.58 5.20 15.50
CA ILE A 55 -11.75 6.08 15.33
C ILE A 55 -12.97 5.32 14.81
N PHE A 56 -12.78 4.33 13.95
CA PHE A 56 -13.84 3.48 13.43
C PHE A 56 -14.14 2.27 14.31
N GLU A 57 -13.47 2.15 15.47
CA GLU A 57 -13.66 1.04 16.44
C GLU A 57 -13.52 -0.34 15.79
N LEU A 58 -12.56 -0.47 14.86
CA LEU A 58 -12.29 -1.73 14.15
C LEU A 58 -11.34 -2.62 14.94
N GLU A 59 -11.58 -3.93 14.93
CA GLU A 59 -10.73 -4.92 15.59
C GLU A 59 -9.43 -5.19 14.80
N ASP A 60 -9.48 -5.15 13.47
CA ASP A 60 -8.34 -5.35 12.57
C ASP A 60 -8.09 -4.11 11.70
N VAL A 61 -6.81 -3.78 11.46
CA VAL A 61 -6.40 -2.71 10.54
C VAL A 61 -6.76 -3.04 9.09
N ASN A 62 -6.88 -4.33 8.77
CA ASN A 62 -7.25 -4.82 7.45
C ASN A 62 -8.73 -4.60 7.10
N ASP A 63 -9.57 -4.23 8.09
CA ASP A 63 -10.98 -3.89 7.87
C ASP A 63 -11.17 -2.43 7.42
N LEU A 64 -10.10 -1.63 7.42
CA LEU A 64 -10.13 -0.29 6.86
C LEU A 64 -10.28 -0.34 5.34
N PRO A 65 -10.90 0.69 4.72
CA PRO A 65 -10.98 0.83 3.27
C PRO A 65 -9.63 1.29 2.68
N ILE A 66 -8.57 0.51 2.89
CA ILE A 66 -7.20 0.80 2.46
C ILE A 66 -6.66 -0.41 1.68
N ALA A 67 -6.32 -0.18 0.41
CA ALA A 67 -5.59 -1.14 -0.41
C ALA A 67 -4.08 -0.83 -0.40
N PHE A 68 -3.25 -1.86 -0.22
CA PHE A 68 -1.79 -1.74 -0.18
C PHE A 68 -1.16 -2.17 -1.51
N ASN A 69 -0.93 -1.23 -2.43
CA ASN A 69 -0.17 -1.46 -3.67
C ASN A 69 1.19 -0.75 -3.61
N ILE A 70 2.22 -1.50 -3.17
CA ILE A 70 3.52 -0.97 -2.76
C ILE A 70 4.59 -1.29 -3.81
N ALA A 71 5.27 -0.25 -4.27
CA ALA A 71 6.47 -0.39 -5.08
C ALA A 71 7.72 -0.51 -4.20
N TRP A 72 8.61 -1.44 -4.51
CA TRP A 72 9.89 -1.60 -3.82
C TRP A 72 11.07 -1.59 -4.81
N TYR A 73 12.27 -1.34 -4.30
CA TYR A 73 13.51 -1.40 -5.09
C TYR A 73 14.71 -1.86 -4.27
N GLU A 74 14.99 -1.19 -3.16
CA GLU A 74 16.16 -1.47 -2.31
C GLU A 74 15.75 -1.93 -0.90
N GLN A 75 16.75 -2.10 -0.02
CA GLN A 75 16.59 -2.82 1.24
C GLN A 75 15.79 -2.03 2.29
N LYS A 76 15.71 -0.70 2.21
CA LYS A 76 14.81 0.06 3.09
C LYS A 76 13.34 -0.25 2.80
N ALA A 77 12.97 -0.50 1.55
CA ALA A 77 11.62 -0.98 1.25
C ALA A 77 11.35 -2.37 1.84
N VAL A 78 12.38 -3.23 1.98
CA VAL A 78 12.26 -4.54 2.63
C VAL A 78 11.94 -4.38 4.12
N ILE A 79 12.64 -3.50 4.85
CA ILE A 79 12.34 -3.30 6.28
C ILE A 79 10.97 -2.66 6.51
N VAL A 80 10.52 -1.77 5.61
CA VAL A 80 9.15 -1.23 5.63
C VAL A 80 8.13 -2.36 5.44
N LEU A 81 8.34 -3.25 4.47
CA LEU A 81 7.47 -4.41 4.28
C LEU A 81 7.41 -5.28 5.53
N LEU A 82 8.56 -5.64 6.12
CA LEU A 82 8.60 -6.45 7.34
C LEU A 82 7.91 -5.77 8.52
N ALA A 83 8.00 -4.44 8.65
CA ALA A 83 7.28 -3.69 9.67
C ALA A 83 5.75 -3.77 9.47
N LEU A 84 5.26 -3.65 8.23
CA LEU A 84 3.83 -3.81 7.93
C LEU A 84 3.34 -5.23 8.26
N LEU A 85 4.11 -6.26 7.90
CA LEU A 85 3.78 -7.65 8.24
C LEU A 85 3.76 -7.89 9.75
N TYR A 86 4.71 -7.30 10.49
CA TYR A 86 4.74 -7.36 11.95
C TYR A 86 3.51 -6.72 12.59
N LEU A 87 3.04 -5.61 12.02
CA LEU A 87 1.83 -4.91 12.46
C LEU A 87 0.53 -5.60 12.04
N GLY A 88 0.62 -6.75 11.37
CA GLY A 88 -0.54 -7.55 10.96
C GLY A 88 -1.21 -7.09 9.67
N VAL A 89 -0.60 -6.20 8.90
CA VAL A 89 -1.12 -5.79 7.58
C VAL A 89 -1.05 -6.98 6.62
N LYS A 90 -2.16 -7.24 5.92
CA LYS A 90 -2.34 -8.33 4.95
C LYS A 90 -2.69 -7.78 3.57
N ASN A 91 -2.72 -8.69 2.59
CA ASN A 91 -3.15 -8.43 1.21
C ASN A 91 -2.32 -7.36 0.48
N ILE A 92 -1.04 -7.25 0.84
CA ILE A 92 -0.09 -6.32 0.21
C ILE A 92 0.25 -6.82 -1.19
N HIS A 93 -0.03 -5.98 -2.19
CA HIS A 93 0.43 -6.15 -3.55
C HIS A 93 1.81 -5.49 -3.70
N LEU A 94 2.83 -6.29 -3.98
CA LEU A 94 4.22 -5.87 -3.99
C LEU A 94 4.80 -5.97 -5.42
N GLY A 95 5.31 -4.84 -5.94
CA GLY A 95 5.77 -4.76 -7.32
C GLY A 95 6.99 -3.87 -7.57
N PRO A 96 7.51 -3.84 -8.80
CA PRO A 96 6.92 -4.44 -10.01
C PRO A 96 7.12 -5.96 -10.12
N THR A 97 8.08 -6.54 -9.39
CA THR A 97 8.30 -7.99 -9.30
C THR A 97 8.46 -8.37 -7.84
N LEU A 98 8.19 -9.63 -7.47
CA LEU A 98 8.54 -10.11 -6.14
C LEU A 98 10.07 -10.17 -5.95
N PRO A 99 10.57 -10.02 -4.71
CA PRO A 99 12.01 -10.11 -4.46
C PRO A 99 12.63 -11.45 -4.82
N GLY A 100 13.69 -11.42 -5.64
CA GLY A 100 14.40 -12.62 -6.09
C GLY A 100 15.12 -13.41 -4.98
N PHE A 101 15.26 -12.83 -3.78
CA PHE A 101 15.79 -13.52 -2.61
C PHE A 101 14.75 -14.40 -1.88
N LEU A 102 13.47 -14.33 -2.27
CA LEU A 102 12.45 -15.20 -1.71
C LEU A 102 12.53 -16.58 -2.38
N SER A 103 12.93 -17.58 -1.62
CA SER A 103 12.83 -18.97 -2.08
C SER A 103 11.35 -19.36 -2.24
N PRO A 104 11.03 -20.38 -3.06
CA PRO A 104 9.64 -20.81 -3.26
C PRO A 104 8.90 -21.12 -1.95
N ASN A 105 9.58 -21.74 -0.98
CA ASN A 105 8.99 -22.07 0.32
C ASN A 105 8.73 -20.82 1.17
N VAL A 106 9.65 -19.85 1.18
CA VAL A 106 9.45 -18.59 1.91
C VAL A 106 8.34 -17.77 1.28
N ALA A 107 8.31 -17.67 -0.06
CA ALA A 107 7.24 -17.00 -0.78
C ALA A 107 5.88 -17.63 -0.47
N LYS A 108 5.78 -18.96 -0.43
CA LYS A 108 4.56 -19.68 -0.07
C LYS A 108 4.06 -19.31 1.34
N VAL A 109 4.95 -19.23 2.34
CA VAL A 109 4.54 -18.80 3.69
C VAL A 109 4.02 -17.37 3.68
N LEU A 110 4.66 -16.46 2.93
CA LEU A 110 4.23 -15.07 2.83
C LEU A 110 2.85 -14.93 2.18
N VAL A 111 2.56 -15.72 1.15
CA VAL A 111 1.24 -15.80 0.51
C VAL A 111 0.21 -16.36 1.49
N GLU A 112 0.48 -17.53 2.09
CA GLU A 112 -0.50 -18.23 2.94
C GLU A 112 -0.82 -17.50 4.25
N LYS A 113 0.16 -16.79 4.83
CA LYS A 113 -0.01 -16.13 6.13
C LYS A 113 -0.43 -14.67 6.01
N PHE A 114 0.03 -13.97 4.98
CA PHE A 114 -0.15 -12.51 4.86
C PHE A 114 -0.88 -12.09 3.58
N GLY A 115 -1.16 -13.01 2.65
CA GLY A 115 -1.80 -12.65 1.38
C GLY A 115 -0.94 -11.77 0.49
N ILE A 116 0.40 -11.84 0.61
CA ILE A 116 1.28 -11.09 -0.30
C ILE A 116 1.04 -11.56 -1.73
N ALA A 117 0.82 -10.61 -2.63
CA ALA A 117 0.61 -10.85 -4.05
C ALA A 117 1.52 -9.97 -4.91
N GLY A 118 1.73 -10.36 -6.16
CA GLY A 118 2.29 -9.48 -7.18
C GLY A 118 1.25 -8.51 -7.74
N ILE A 119 1.64 -7.71 -8.72
CA ILE A 119 0.72 -6.86 -9.49
C ILE A 119 0.26 -7.57 -10.77
N GLY A 120 -0.94 -7.25 -11.24
CA GLY A 120 -1.54 -7.75 -12.47
C GLY A 120 -1.63 -6.68 -13.55
N GLN A 121 -2.71 -6.72 -14.34
CA GLN A 121 -3.05 -5.65 -15.27
C GLN A 121 -3.71 -4.50 -14.49
N VAL A 122 -3.44 -3.26 -14.91
CA VAL A 122 -3.92 -2.05 -14.20
C VAL A 122 -5.44 -2.07 -13.99
N ASP A 123 -6.21 -2.48 -14.99
CA ASP A 123 -7.67 -2.46 -14.90
C ASP A 123 -8.21 -3.57 -13.97
N ASP A 124 -7.53 -4.73 -13.91
CA ASP A 124 -7.91 -5.83 -13.03
C ASP A 124 -7.54 -5.53 -11.58
N ASP A 125 -6.34 -4.99 -11.35
CA ASP A 125 -5.88 -4.58 -10.02
C ASP A 125 -6.77 -3.48 -9.42
N ILE A 126 -7.22 -2.52 -10.24
CA ILE A 126 -8.13 -1.47 -9.77
C ILE A 126 -9.47 -2.07 -9.34
N LYS A 127 -10.08 -2.95 -10.14
CA LYS A 127 -11.33 -3.63 -9.75
C LYS A 127 -11.18 -4.40 -8.45
N LEU A 128 -10.09 -5.16 -8.33
CA LEU A 128 -9.77 -5.92 -7.12
C LEU A 128 -9.68 -5.01 -5.90
N PHE A 129 -8.99 -3.87 -5.99
CA PHE A 129 -8.83 -2.94 -4.86
C PHE A 129 -10.09 -2.17 -4.51
N MET A 130 -11.01 -1.98 -5.46
CA MET A 130 -12.31 -1.33 -5.22
C MET A 130 -13.38 -2.32 -4.75
N GLY A 131 -13.10 -3.63 -4.76
CA GLY A 131 -14.06 -4.68 -4.39
C GLY A 131 -15.11 -4.96 -5.47
N GLU A 132 -14.78 -4.75 -6.73
CA GLU A 132 -15.64 -4.96 -7.91
C GLU A 132 -15.44 -6.31 -8.61
#